data_AF-A0A958R5C4-F1
#
_entry.id   AF-A0A958R5C4-F1
#
_cell.length_a   1.000
_cell.length_b   1.000
_cell.length_c   1.000
_cell.angle_alpha   90.00
_cell.angle_beta   90.00
_cell.angle_gamma   90.00
#
_symmetry.space_group_name_H-M   'P 1'
#
loop_
_entity.id
_entity.type
_entity.pdbx_description
1 polymer ?
#
loop_
_entity_poly.entity_id
_entity_poly.type
_entity_poly.pdbx_seq_one_letter_code
_entity_poly.pdbx_strand_id
1 'polypeptide(L)'
;MGGNGGTPYEFVKPNLSLVGARGRKGAALDAIQFLFIDIDSGQFVESEGKGGKGGTEWMFVSPPGQWITKIVLSHDKIIQSIMF
;
A
#
# COMPACT_ATOMS: atom_id res chain seq x y z
N MET A 1 -8.18 -8.77 5.01
CA MET A 1 -7.82 -10.17 5.32
C MET A 1 -6.50 -10.16 6.09
N GLY A 2 -6.40 -10.91 7.19
CA GLY A 2 -5.28 -10.90 8.15
C GLY A 2 -5.76 -11.44 9.50
N GLY A 3 -4.99 -11.25 10.57
CA GLY A 3 -5.40 -11.60 11.94
C GLY A 3 -6.16 -10.48 12.66
N ASN A 4 -6.64 -10.75 13.87
CA ASN A 4 -7.37 -9.79 14.72
C ASN A 4 -6.47 -8.83 15.52
N GLY A 5 -5.19 -8.73 15.17
CA GLY A 5 -4.21 -7.87 15.86
C GLY A 5 -4.06 -6.49 15.20
N GLY A 6 -3.43 -5.56 15.93
CA GLY A 6 -3.16 -4.20 15.47
C GLY A 6 -4.33 -3.23 15.66
N THR A 7 -4.21 -2.04 15.08
CA THR A 7 -5.25 -1.00 15.08
C THR A 7 -5.84 -0.89 13.68
N PRO A 8 -7.18 -0.97 13.53
CA PRO A 8 -7.83 -0.74 12.24
C PRO A 8 -7.43 0.62 11.65
N TYR A 9 -7.23 0.65 10.35
CA TYR A 9 -6.90 1.86 9.62
C TYR A 9 -7.67 1.89 8.31
N GLU A 10 -8.15 3.08 7.98
CA GLU A 10 -8.86 3.35 6.74
C GLU A 10 -8.34 4.67 6.16
N PHE A 11 -8.25 4.72 4.83
CA PHE A 11 -7.97 5.92 4.08
C PHE A 11 -8.99 6.01 2.95
N VAL A 12 -9.95 6.93 3.10
CA VAL A 12 -11.01 7.15 2.11
C VAL A 12 -10.96 8.59 1.64
N LYS A 13 -10.71 8.76 0.34
CA LYS A 13 -10.88 10.01 -0.38
C LYS A 13 -11.43 9.69 -1.78
N PRO A 14 -12.42 10.45 -2.27
CA PRO A 14 -12.92 10.26 -3.63
C PRO A 14 -11.83 10.64 -4.65
N ASN A 15 -12.04 10.26 -5.91
CA ASN A 15 -11.28 10.76 -7.05
C ASN A 15 -9.77 10.50 -6.99
N LEU A 16 -9.36 9.39 -6.36
CA LEU A 16 -7.97 8.96 -6.32
C LEU A 16 -7.74 7.74 -7.23
N SER A 17 -6.69 7.81 -8.05
CA SER A 17 -6.14 6.65 -8.78
C SER A 17 -4.90 6.13 -8.06
N LEU A 18 -4.85 4.83 -7.78
CA LEU A 18 -3.69 4.21 -7.17
C LEU A 18 -2.56 4.05 -8.19
N VAL A 19 -1.37 4.59 -7.88
CA VAL A 19 -0.22 4.60 -8.79
C VAL A 19 1.05 4.00 -8.17
N GLY A 20 1.03 3.69 -6.88
CA GLY A 20 2.19 3.09 -6.26
C GLY A 20 1.95 2.65 -4.84
N ALA A 21 2.92 1.92 -4.33
CA ALA A 21 3.01 1.56 -2.94
C ALA A 21 4.46 1.49 -2.52
N ARG A 22 4.73 1.81 -1.26
CA ARG A 22 6.02 1.57 -0.62
C ARG A 22 5.81 0.96 0.74
N GLY A 23 6.84 0.32 1.25
CA GLY A 23 6.72 -0.36 2.52
C GLY A 23 8.01 -0.98 2.98
N ARG A 24 7.87 -1.88 3.95
CA ARG A 24 8.96 -2.66 4.50
C ARG A 24 8.55 -4.13 4.56
N LYS A 25 9.47 -5.04 4.24
CA LYS A 25 9.23 -6.48 4.38
C LYS A 25 10.43 -7.23 4.93
N GLY A 26 10.18 -8.17 5.83
CA GLY A 26 11.08 -9.24 6.24
C GLY A 26 10.49 -10.59 5.81
N ALA A 27 10.23 -11.47 6.78
CA ALA A 27 9.46 -12.70 6.55
C ALA A 27 7.96 -12.45 6.31
N ALA A 28 7.47 -11.28 6.73
CA ALA A 28 6.12 -10.80 6.53
C ALA A 28 6.15 -9.32 6.12
N LEU A 29 4.99 -8.76 5.81
CA LEU A 29 4.86 -7.34 5.54
C LEU A 29 4.93 -6.55 6.85
N ASP A 30 5.99 -5.76 7.03
CA ASP A 30 6.22 -4.97 8.23
C ASP A 30 5.49 -3.62 8.17
N ALA A 31 5.49 -2.98 7.00
CA ALA A 31 4.81 -1.70 6.78
C ALA A 31 4.36 -1.49 5.34
N ILE A 32 3.34 -0.64 5.17
CA ILE A 32 2.74 -0.27 3.87
C ILE A 32 2.31 1.20 3.87
N GLN A 33 2.48 1.86 2.73
CA GLN A 33 1.96 3.17 2.40
C GLN A 33 1.58 3.19 0.92
N PHE A 34 0.45 3.79 0.58
CA PHE A 34 -0.03 3.89 -0.79
C PHE A 34 0.18 5.30 -1.37
N LEU A 35 0.48 5.36 -2.65
CA LEU A 35 0.66 6.56 -3.44
C LEU A 35 -0.45 6.65 -4.48
N PHE A 36 -1.10 7.79 -4.53
CA PHE A 36 -2.22 8.08 -5.40
C PHE A 36 -1.97 9.34 -6.23
N ILE A 37 -2.72 9.46 -7.32
CA ILE A 37 -2.94 10.72 -8.02
C ILE A 37 -4.40 11.10 -7.85
N ASP A 38 -4.64 12.34 -7.46
CA ASP A 38 -5.95 12.97 -7.52
C ASP A 38 -6.30 13.26 -8.99
N ILE A 39 -7.38 12.66 -9.50
CA ILE A 39 -7.71 12.69 -10.93
C ILE A 39 -8.22 14.06 -11.39
N ASP A 40 -8.69 14.90 -10.47
CA ASP A 40 -9.23 16.22 -10.79
C ASP A 40 -8.10 17.26 -10.88
N SER A 41 -7.13 17.17 -9.97
CA SER A 41 -6.04 18.14 -9.84
C SER A 41 -4.70 17.66 -10.41
N GLY A 42 -4.55 16.37 -10.67
CA GLY A 42 -3.29 15.73 -11.06
C GLY A 42 -2.23 15.69 -9.95
N GLN A 43 -2.59 16.06 -8.72
CA GLN A 43 -1.66 16.12 -7.60
C GLN A 43 -1.41 14.75 -6.99
N PHE A 44 -0.19 14.52 -6.51
CA PHE A 44 0.12 13.32 -5.75
C PHE A 44 -0.47 13.41 -4.33
N VAL A 45 -1.06 12.30 -3.90
CA VAL A 45 -1.63 12.14 -2.56
C VAL A 45 -1.09 10.84 -1.97
N GLU A 46 -0.61 10.88 -0.72
CA GLU A 46 -0.15 9.68 -0.03
C GLU A 46 -1.10 9.33 1.13
N SER A 47 -1.29 8.04 1.38
CA SER A 47 -1.86 7.59 2.65
C SER A 47 -0.84 7.78 3.78
N GLU A 48 -1.26 7.62 5.03
CA GLU A 48 -0.28 7.42 6.10
C GLU A 48 0.43 6.07 5.92
N GLY A 49 1.70 6.00 6.31
CA GLY A 49 2.41 4.73 6.44
C GLY A 49 1.95 3.99 7.69
N LYS A 50 1.57 2.72 7.56
CA LYS A 50 1.17 1.86 8.68
C LYS A 50 2.05 0.64 8.79
N GLY A 51 2.43 0.31 10.03
CA GLY A 51 3.28 -0.83 10.34
C GLY A 51 4.48 -0.48 11.21
N GLY A 52 5.43 -1.41 11.31
CA GLY A 52 6.65 -1.31 12.10
C GLY A 52 7.88 -0.87 11.30
N LYS A 53 9.03 -0.80 11.99
CA LYS A 53 10.33 -0.44 11.40
C LYS A 53 11.18 -1.67 11.00
N GLY A 54 10.61 -2.87 11.06
CA GLY A 54 11.29 -4.12 10.68
C GLY A 54 11.52 -4.25 9.18
N GLY A 55 12.22 -5.31 8.75
CA GLY A 55 12.40 -5.63 7.34
C GLY A 55 13.24 -4.64 6.53
N THR A 56 13.24 -4.82 5.21
CA THR A 56 13.92 -3.97 4.21
C THR A 56 12.89 -3.16 3.43
N GLU A 57 13.27 -1.94 3.05
CA GLU A 57 12.43 -1.03 2.26
C GLU A 57 12.21 -1.55 0.85
N TRP A 58 11.01 -1.31 0.32
CA TRP A 58 10.66 -1.58 -1.06
C TRP A 58 9.71 -0.50 -1.58
N MET A 59 9.71 -0.30 -2.89
CA MET A 59 8.83 0.63 -3.58
C MET A 59 8.42 0.04 -4.93
N PHE A 60 7.16 0.20 -5.27
CA PHE A 60 6.60 -0.05 -6.59
C PHE A 60 5.82 1.18 -7.04
N VAL A 61 6.04 1.61 -8.27
CA VAL A 61 5.31 2.71 -8.90
C VAL A 61 4.92 2.25 -10.31
N SER A 62 3.66 2.46 -10.69
CA SER A 62 3.19 2.19 -12.04
C SER A 62 3.92 3.07 -13.05
N PRO A 63 4.13 2.59 -14.28
CA PRO A 63 4.67 3.42 -15.35
C PRO A 63 3.83 4.69 -15.57
N PRO A 64 4.42 5.77 -16.12
CA PRO A 64 3.68 6.99 -16.44
C PRO A 64 2.43 6.71 -17.29
N GLY A 65 1.29 7.27 -16.89
CA GLY A 65 0.01 7.08 -17.56
C GLY A 65 -0.68 5.75 -17.28
N GLN A 66 -0.14 4.91 -16.39
CA GLN A 66 -0.77 3.67 -15.93
C GLN A 66 -1.15 3.75 -14.45
N TRP A 67 -2.16 2.97 -14.08
CA TRP A 67 -2.63 2.84 -12.70
C TRP A 67 -2.67 1.37 -12.29
N ILE A 68 -2.58 1.14 -10.98
CA ILE A 68 -2.69 -0.19 -10.39
C ILE A 68 -4.16 -0.61 -10.43
N THR A 69 -4.46 -1.68 -11.17
CA THR A 69 -5.83 -2.21 -11.33
C THR A 69 -6.10 -3.42 -10.46
N LYS A 70 -5.05 -4.06 -9.93
CA LYS A 70 -5.15 -5.26 -9.11
C LYS A 70 -4.09 -5.24 -8.02
N ILE A 71 -4.49 -5.63 -6.81
CA ILE A 71 -3.57 -5.95 -5.73
C ILE A 71 -3.87 -7.38 -5.32
N VAL A 72 -2.83 -8.21 -5.19
CA VAL A 72 -2.94 -9.56 -4.65
C VAL A 72 -2.21 -9.61 -3.32
N LEU A 73 -2.91 -10.04 -2.27
CA LEU A 73 -2.37 -10.23 -0.94
C LEU A 73 -2.29 -11.72 -0.62
N SER A 74 -1.15 -12.19 -0.14
CA SER A 74 -1.05 -13.49 0.53
C SER A 74 -1.08 -13.28 2.04
N HIS A 75 -1.90 -14.04 2.74
CA HIS A 75 -2.02 -13.96 4.19
C HIS A 75 -2.30 -15.33 4.81
N ASP A 76 -1.88 -15.47 6.07
CA ASP A 76 -2.40 -16.47 7.01
C ASP A 76 -2.89 -15.70 8.25
N LYS A 77 -2.20 -15.83 9.40
CA LYS A 77 -2.43 -14.99 10.58
C LYS A 77 -1.99 -13.53 10.40
N ILE A 78 -1.05 -13.28 9.50
CA ILE A 78 -0.53 -11.95 9.14
C ILE A 78 -0.38 -11.85 7.62
N ILE A 79 -0.23 -10.63 7.10
CA ILE A 79 0.07 -10.41 5.68
C ILE A 79 1.51 -10.84 5.40
N GLN A 80 1.68 -11.78 4.48
CA GLN A 80 2.99 -12.33 4.11
C GLN A 80 3.58 -11.60 2.90
N SER A 81 2.75 -11.29 1.91
CA SER A 81 3.20 -10.62 0.68
C SER A 81 2.09 -9.79 0.03
N ILE A 82 2.55 -8.84 -0.79
CA ILE A 82 1.74 -7.98 -1.63
C ILE A 82 2.32 -7.97 -3.05
N MET A 83 1.45 -8.05 -4.06
CA MET A 83 1.80 -7.98 -5.48
C MET A 83 0.86 -6.98 -6.18
N PHE A 84 1.41 -6.27 -7.17
CA PHE A 84 0.77 -5.20 -7.94
C PHE A 84 0.75 -5.55 -9.43
#